data_AF-A0A060CN87-F1
#
_entry.id   AF-A0A060CN87-F1
#
_cell.length_a   1.000
_cell.length_b   1.000
_cell.length_c   1.000
_cell.angle_alpha   90.00
_cell.angle_beta   90.00
_cell.angle_gamma   90.00
#
_symmetry.space_group_name_H-M   'P 1'
#
loop_
_entity.id
_entity.type
_entity.pdbx_description
1 polymer ?
#
loop_
_entity_poly.entity_id
_entity_poly.type
_entity_poly.pdbx_seq_one_letter_code
_entity_poly.pdbx_strand_id
1 'polypeptide(L)' 'MFFGVSTNWFRKIISSGSVIAKQMFIKLGLFSEELFIDFVDYEWCWRARQHGYHVFVDQNVFLKHQLGWEKS' A
#
# COMPACT_ATOMS: atom_id res chain seq x y z
N MET A 1 -5.44 -21.18 -13.83
CA MET A 1 -4.21 -21.46 -13.07
C MET A 1 -3.92 -20.24 -12.22
N PHE A 2 -4.38 -20.22 -10.97
CA PHE A 2 -4.08 -19.15 -10.02
C PHE A 2 -2.86 -19.59 -9.24
N PHE A 3 -1.70 -19.01 -9.55
CA PHE A 3 -0.51 -19.20 -8.73
C PHE A 3 -0.81 -18.69 -7.31
N GLY A 4 -0.46 -19.52 -6.33
CA GLY A 4 -0.77 -19.32 -4.92
C GLY A 4 -0.29 -17.97 -4.40
N VAL A 5 -1.18 -17.00 -4.38
CA VAL A 5 -1.06 -15.84 -3.50
C VAL A 5 -1.45 -16.35 -2.12
N SER A 6 -0.47 -16.54 -1.23
CA SER A 6 -0.77 -16.72 0.18
C SER A 6 -1.54 -15.49 0.64
N THR A 7 -2.85 -15.63 0.88
CA THR A 7 -3.68 -14.56 1.44
C THR A 7 -3.39 -14.43 2.93
N ASN A 8 -2.14 -14.15 3.28
CA ASN A 8 -1.85 -13.64 4.59
C ASN A 8 -2.44 -12.23 4.68
N TRP A 9 -3.25 -12.00 5.72
CA TRP A 9 -3.95 -10.74 5.92
C TRP A 9 -2.96 -9.64 6.31
N PHE A 10 -2.32 -9.03 5.31
CA PHE A 10 -1.45 -7.90 5.55
C PHE A 10 -2.31 -6.67 5.86
N ARG A 11 -2.20 -6.21 7.10
CA ARG A 11 -2.96 -5.05 7.60
C ARG A 11 -2.51 -3.74 6.95
N LYS A 12 -1.32 -3.72 6.35
CA LYS A 12 -0.53 -2.51 6.03
C LYS A 12 0.40 -2.77 4.84
N ILE A 13 0.45 -1.84 3.89
CA ILE A 13 1.46 -1.79 2.81
C ILE A 13 2.07 -0.38 2.83
N ILE A 14 3.37 -0.28 2.57
CA ILE A 14 4.10 0.99 2.44
C ILE A 14 4.06 1.47 0.99
N SER A 15 3.98 2.79 0.76
CA SER A 15 3.99 3.39 -0.58
C SER A 15 5.18 2.96 -1.43
N SER A 16 6.37 2.82 -0.83
CA SER A 16 7.64 2.65 -1.55
C SER A 16 7.74 1.38 -2.40
N GLY A 17 6.78 0.45 -2.34
CA GLY A 17 6.68 -0.70 -3.25
C GLY A 17 5.25 -1.01 -3.71
N SER A 18 4.34 -0.06 -3.60
CA SER A 18 2.91 -0.26 -3.88
C SER A 18 2.55 -0.01 -5.35
N VAL A 19 1.69 -0.85 -5.91
CA VAL A 19 1.07 -0.63 -7.21
C VAL A 19 -0.44 -0.47 -7.03
N ILE A 20 -0.99 0.65 -7.49
CA ILE A 20 -2.42 0.96 -7.38
C ILE A 20 -2.96 1.20 -8.79
N ALA A 21 -4.04 0.50 -9.13
CA ALA A 21 -4.72 0.75 -10.41
C ALA A 21 -5.26 2.18 -10.43
N LYS A 22 -4.96 2.94 -11.49
CA LYS A 22 -5.37 4.36 -11.64
C LYS A 22 -6.87 4.58 -11.38
N GLN A 23 -7.70 3.65 -11.83
CA GLN A 23 -9.15 3.70 -11.64
C GLN A 23 -9.56 3.75 -10.15
N MET A 24 -8.71 3.24 -9.24
CA MET A 24 -9.00 3.28 -7.81
C MET A 24 -9.00 4.68 -7.24
N PHE A 25 -8.17 5.59 -7.74
CA PHE A 25 -8.18 6.98 -7.31
C PHE A 25 -9.48 7.71 -7.70
N ILE A 26 -10.09 7.30 -8.81
CA ILE A 26 -11.40 7.81 -9.22
C ILE A 26 -12.50 7.31 -8.28
N LYS A 27 -12.39 6.07 -7.78
CA LYS A 27 -13.42 5.44 -6.95
C LYS A 27 -13.29 5.73 -5.45
N LEU A 28 -12.07 5.87 -4.94
CA LEU A 28 -11.77 5.99 -3.51
C LEU A 28 -11.21 7.35 -3.13
N GLY A 29 -10.99 8.25 -4.09
CA GLY A 29 -10.30 9.52 -3.88
C GLY A 29 -8.77 9.36 -3.79
N LEU A 30 -8.10 10.52 -3.80
CA LEU A 30 -6.65 10.62 -3.64
C LEU A 30 -6.23 10.40 -2.18
N PHE A 31 -4.93 10.30 -1.95
CA PHE A 31 -4.34 10.30 -0.62
C PHE A 31 -4.71 11.57 0.14
N SER A 32 -4.93 11.45 1.46
CA SER A 32 -5.21 12.62 2.30
C SER A 32 -3.98 13.50 2.45
N GLU A 33 -4.05 14.75 1.98
CA GLU A 33 -2.96 15.72 2.08
C GLU A 33 -2.71 16.18 3.52
N GLU A 34 -3.67 15.99 4.43
CA GLU A 34 -3.54 16.29 5.86
C GLU A 34 -2.56 15.34 6.56
N LEU A 35 -2.42 14.11 6.03
CA LEU A 35 -1.48 13.10 6.48
C LEU A 35 -0.22 13.21 5.64
N PHE A 36 0.59 14.25 5.90
CA PHE A 36 1.81 14.45 5.14
C PHE A 36 2.84 13.37 5.47
N ILE A 37 3.10 12.47 4.50
CA ILE A 37 4.03 11.33 4.52
C ILE A 37 3.59 10.21 5.49
N ASP A 38 3.44 10.52 6.77
CA ASP A 38 3.12 9.51 7.78
C ASP A 38 1.66 9.06 7.70
N PHE A 39 1.43 7.76 7.83
CA PHE A 39 0.11 7.11 7.84
C PHE A 39 -0.75 7.26 6.57
N VAL A 40 -0.32 8.03 5.57
CA VAL A 40 -1.07 8.30 4.34
C VAL A 40 -1.45 7.01 3.59
N ASP A 41 -0.51 6.07 3.51
CA ASP A 41 -0.71 4.77 2.86
C ASP A 41 -1.68 3.88 3.66
N TYR A 42 -1.63 3.99 4.99
CA TYR A 42 -2.48 3.20 5.88
C TYR A 42 -3.93 3.65 5.81
N GLU A 43 -4.18 4.96 5.84
CA GLU A 43 -5.52 5.52 5.68
C GLU A 43 -6.13 5.06 4.35
N TRP A 44 -5.39 5.22 3.25
CA TRP A 44 -5.90 4.86 1.94
C TRP A 44 -6.19 3.36 1.81
N CYS A 45 -5.30 2.50 2.34
CA CYS A 45 -5.54 1.05 2.38
C CYS A 45 -6.76 0.68 3.24
N TRP A 46 -6.99 1.35 4.36
CA TRP A 46 -8.18 1.12 5.19
C TRP A 46 -9.45 1.56 4.48
N ARG A 47 -9.44 2.72 3.82
CA ARG A 47 -10.56 3.22 3.03
C ARG A 47 -10.91 2.28 1.89
N ALA A 48 -9.90 1.76 1.18
CA ALA A 48 -10.10 0.75 0.14
C ALA A 48 -10.79 -0.51 0.70
N ARG A 49 -10.34 -1.00 1.85
CA ARG A 49 -10.95 -2.17 2.51
C ARG A 49 -12.38 -1.93 2.97
N GLN A 50 -12.69 -0.75 3.48
CA GLN A 50 -14.06 -0.38 3.86
C GLN A 50 -15.02 -0.35 2.66
N HIS A 51 -14.50 -0.09 1.46
CA HIS A 51 -15.26 -0.15 0.21
C HIS A 51 -15.25 -1.54 -0.45
N GLY A 52 -14.80 -2.58 0.24
CA GLY A 52 -14.80 -3.96 -0.24
C GLY A 52 -13.64 -4.32 -1.19
N TYR A 53 -12.63 -3.47 -1.32
CA TYR A 53 -11.44 -3.79 -2.10
C TYR A 53 -10.42 -4.57 -1.28
N HIS A 54 -9.68 -5.43 -1.98
CA HIS A 54 -8.60 -6.21 -1.39
C HIS A 54 -7.26 -5.50 -1.54
N VAL A 55 -6.42 -5.68 -0.53
CA VAL A 55 -5.06 -5.16 -0.44
C VAL A 55 -4.15 -6.37 -0.27
N PHE A 56 -3.19 -6.55 -1.19
CA PHE A 56 -2.33 -7.75 -1.27
C PHE A 56 -0.86 -7.37 -1.22
N VAL A 57 -0.04 -8.24 -0.64
CA VAL A 57 1.43 -8.12 -0.64
C VAL A 57 2.01 -9.34 -1.34
N ASP A 58 2.88 -9.11 -2.33
CA ASP A 58 3.69 -10.17 -2.91
C ASP A 58 5.02 -10.28 -2.14
N GLN A 59 5.25 -11.43 -1.51
CA GLN A 59 6.46 -11.70 -0.74
C GLN A 59 7.63 -12.19 -1.58
N ASN A 60 7.42 -12.45 -2.87
CA ASN A 60 8.45 -12.91 -3.79
C ASN A 60 9.11 -11.74 -4.55
N VAL A 61 8.54 -10.53 -4.45
CA VAL A 61 9.08 -9.32 -5.07
C VAL A 61 9.89 -8.55 -4.01
N PHE A 62 11.18 -8.39 -4.28
CA PHE A 62 12.10 -7.68 -3.39
C PHE A 62 12.46 -6.32 -3.96
N LEU A 63 12.12 -5.27 -3.22
CA LEU A 63 12.60 -3.92 -3.49
C LEU A 63 13.82 -3.63 -2.59
N LYS A 64 14.97 -3.35 -3.19
CA LYS A 64 16.13 -2.85 -2.44
C LYS A 64 15.84 -1.42 -2.01
N HIS A 65 15.63 -1.22 -0.71
CA HIS A 65 15.38 0.08 -0.12
C HIS A 65 16.55 0.48 0.77
N GLN A 66 17.02 1.71 0.63
CA GLN A 66 18.04 2.29 1.50
C GLN A 66 17.36 3.17 2.54
N LEU A 67 17.56 2.86 3.82
CA LEU A 67 17.11 3.75 4.89
C LEU A 67 17.96 5.02 4.87
N GLY A 68 17.35 6.16 5.21
CA GLY A 68 18.05 7.42 5.34
C GLY A 68 19.20 7.31 6.34
N TRP A 69 20.31 7.97 6.05
CA TRP A 69 21.45 8.04 6.96
C TRP A 69 21.15 9.08 8.04
N GLU A 70 21.29 8.72 9.32
CA GLU A 70 21.45 9.74 10.37
C GLU A 70 22.72 10.53 10.08
N LYS A 71 22.61 11.85 9.99
CA LYS A 71 23.79 12.71 10.11
C LYS A 71 24.24 12.65 11.56
N SER A 72 25.32 11.92 11.82
CA SER A 72 26.15 12.05 13.02
C SER A 72 26.72 13.46 13.15
#